data_AF-A0A932GCQ3-F1
#
_entry.id   AF-A0A932GCQ3-F1
#
_cell.length_a   1.000
_cell.length_b   1.000
_cell.length_c   1.000
_cell.angle_alpha   90.00
_cell.angle_beta   90.00
_cell.angle_gamma   90.00
#
_symmetry.space_group_name_H-M   'P 1'
#
loop_
_entity.id
_entity.type
_entity.pdbx_description
1 polymer ?
#
loop_
_entity_poly.entity_id
_entity_poly.type
_entity_poly.pdbx_seq_one_letter_code
_entity_poly.pdbx_strand_id
1 'polypeptide(L)' 'VTSIVVTHDRDLAFGVADRMAIIDEGNILFVGTPAAVKKAPHPLIQRFLTAEFNQNNQSKPL' A
#
# COMPACT_ATOMS: atom_id res chain seq x y z
N VAL A 1 6.74 -15.76 -16.78
CA VAL A 1 7.36 -14.42 -16.71
C VAL A 1 7.37 -13.96 -15.26
N THR A 2 8.29 -13.08 -14.88
CA THR A 2 8.34 -12.49 -13.54
C THR A 2 8.02 -11.01 -13.66
N SER A 3 7.15 -10.50 -12.78
CA SER A 3 6.65 -9.13 -12.84
C SER A 3 6.80 -8.45 -11.49
N ILE A 4 7.09 -7.15 -11.51
CA ILE A 4 7.09 -6.27 -10.34
C ILE A 4 6.07 -5.17 -10.62
N VAL A 5 5.15 -4.97 -9.68
CA VAL A 5 4.13 -3.92 -9.74
C VAL A 5 4.36 -2.98 -8.57
N VAL A 6 4.48 -1.69 -8.86
CA VAL A 6 4.60 -0.62 -7.85
C VAL A 6 3.37 0.26 -7.95
N THR A 7 2.60 0.36 -6.88
CA THR A 7 1.35 1.12 -6.85
C THR A 7 1.04 1.62 -5.44
N HIS A 8 0.24 2.67 -5.36
CA HIS A 8 -0.39 3.14 -4.12
C HIS A 8 -1.83 2.61 -3.98
N ASP A 9 -2.38 2.00 -5.04
CA ASP A 9 -3.69 1.34 -5.02
C ASP A 9 -3.57 -0.01 -4.30
N ARG A 10 -4.24 -0.09 -3.17
CA ARG A 10 -4.22 -1.27 -2.31
C ARG A 10 -4.97 -2.43 -2.93
N ASP A 11 -6.15 -2.19 -3.48
CA ASP A 11 -7.01 -3.27 -3.98
C ASP A 11 -6.36 -3.95 -5.18
N LEU A 12 -5.74 -3.16 -6.07
CA LEU A 12 -4.89 -3.69 -7.13
C LEU A 12 -3.73 -4.50 -6.55
N ALA A 13 -2.96 -3.94 -5.61
CA ALA A 13 -1.81 -4.61 -5.02
C ALA A 13 -2.20 -5.95 -4.36
N PHE A 14 -3.30 -5.99 -3.61
CA PHE A 14 -3.81 -7.20 -2.97
C PHE A 14 -4.41 -8.20 -3.97
N GLY A 15 -4.93 -7.73 -5.10
CA GLY A 15 -5.56 -8.58 -6.11
C GLY A 15 -4.58 -9.32 -7.02
N VAL A 16 -3.39 -8.75 -7.27
CA VAL A 16 -2.43 -9.29 -8.25
C VAL A 16 -1.15 -9.85 -7.64
N ALA A 17 -0.83 -9.52 -6.38
CA ALA A 17 0.45 -9.88 -5.79
C ALA A 17 0.46 -11.27 -5.14
N ASP A 18 1.44 -12.09 -5.50
CA ASP A 18 1.80 -13.30 -4.74
C ASP A 18 2.67 -12.96 -3.52
N ARG A 19 3.48 -11.90 -3.62
CA ARG A 19 4.37 -11.36 -2.58
C ARG A 19 4.35 -9.83 -2.62
N MET A 20 4.41 -9.21 -1.45
CA MET A 20 4.33 -7.77 -1.28
C MET A 20 5.51 -7.26 -0.46
N ALA A 21 6.01 -6.08 -0.82
CA ALA A 21 6.91 -5.28 0.00
C ALA A 21 6.24 -3.93 0.32
N ILE A 22 6.32 -3.49 1.58
CA ILE A 22 5.88 -2.14 1.98
C ILE A 22 7.12 -1.28 2.17
N ILE A 23 7.15 -0.11 1.53
CA ILE A 23 8.28 0.82 1.54
C ILE A 23 7.82 2.15 2.10
N ASP A 24 8.62 2.73 3.00
CA ASP A 24 8.44 4.09 3.52
C ASP A 24 9.80 4.74 3.68
N GLU A 25 9.94 6.00 3.23
CA GLU A 25 11.19 6.78 3.30
C GLU A 25 12.44 6.02 2.80
N GLY A 26 12.30 5.24 1.73
CA GLY A 26 13.39 4.44 1.15
C GLY A 26 13.73 3.15 1.91
N ASN A 27 13.00 2.83 2.98
CA ASN A 27 13.20 1.62 3.78
C ASN A 27 12.09 0.60 3.51
N ILE A 28 12.47 -0.67 3.38
CA ILE A 28 11.50 -1.77 3.30
C ILE A 28 11.04 -2.11 4.72
N LEU A 29 9.81 -1.74 5.05
CA LEU A 29 9.20 -1.99 6.34
C LEU A 29 8.74 -3.45 6.52
N PHE A 30 8.37 -4.10 5.42
CA PHE A 30 7.85 -5.47 5.44
C PHE A 30 7.99 -6.15 4.08
N VAL A 31 8.25 -7.45 4.08
CA VAL A 31 8.13 -8.32 2.89
C VAL A 31 7.42 -9.61 3.28
N GLY A 32 6.38 -9.99 2.53
CA GLY A 32 5.66 -11.23 2.81
C GLY A 32 4.50 -11.48 1.86
N THR A 33 3.62 -12.40 2.23
CA THR A 33 2.38 -12.63 1.48
C THR A 33 1.37 -11.52 1.75
N PRO A 34 0.37 -11.31 0.87
CA PRO A 34 -0.70 -10.36 1.13
C PRO A 34 -1.43 -10.61 2.45
N ALA A 35 -1.63 -11.88 2.82
CA ALA A 35 -2.22 -12.26 4.10
C ALA A 35 -1.35 -11.86 5.31
N ALA A 36 -0.02 -11.93 5.17
CA ALA A 36 0.90 -11.51 6.22
C ALA A 36 0.94 -9.99 6.38
N VAL A 37 0.89 -9.22 5.26
CA VAL A 37 0.77 -7.75 5.30
C VAL A 37 -0.48 -7.32 6.07
N LYS A 38 -1.63 -7.94 5.81
CA LYS A 38 -2.90 -7.63 6.51
C LYS A 38 -2.82 -7.82 8.03
N LYS A 39 -1.94 -8.71 8.51
CA LYS A 39 -1.74 -9.01 9.93
C LYS A 39 -0.54 -8.28 10.54
N ALA A 40 0.20 -7.49 9.78
CA ALA A 40 1.42 -6.85 10.25
C ALA A 40 1.10 -5.77 11.29
N PRO A 41 1.65 -5.81 12.51
CA PRO A 41 1.31 -4.85 13.57
C PRO A 41 1.92 -3.45 13.37
N HIS A 42 2.69 -3.24 12.30
CA HIS A 42 3.44 -2.01 12.08
C HIS A 42 2.51 -0.81 11.83
N PRO A 43 2.62 0.30 12.59
CA PRO A 43 1.68 1.43 12.49
C PRO A 43 1.54 2.01 11.09
N LEU A 44 2.64 2.17 10.35
CA LEU A 44 2.59 2.67 8.98
C LEU A 44 1.91 1.70 8.01
N ILE A 45 2.08 0.39 8.21
CA ILE A 45 1.41 -0.62 7.39
C ILE A 45 -0.08 -0.59 7.71
N GLN A 46 -0.45 -0.48 8.98
CA GLN A 46 -1.85 -0.31 9.39
C GLN A 46 -2.46 0.97 8.81
N ARG A 47 -1.75 2.11 8.85
CA ARG A 47 -2.20 3.36 8.21
C ARG A 47 -2.39 3.19 6.70
N PHE A 48 -1.49 2.49 6.02
CA PHE A 48 -1.68 2.15 4.61
C PHE A 48 -2.94 1.30 4.41
N LEU A 49 -3.17 0.30 5.26
CA LEU A 49 -4.36 -0.58 5.22
C LEU A 49 -5.68 0.08 5.65
N THR A 50 -5.65 1.24 6.30
CA THR A 50 -6.87 1.94 6.75
C THR A 50 -7.06 3.29 6.08
N ALA A 51 -6.11 3.73 5.25
CA ALA A 51 -6.24 4.98 4.53
C ALA A 51 -7.45 4.92 3.59
N GLU A 52 -8.51 5.65 3.96
CA GLU A 52 -9.59 6.03 3.06
C GLU A 52 -9.12 7.23 2.24
N PHE A 53 -9.04 7.09 0.93
CA PHE A 53 -8.71 8.20 0.04
C PHE A 53 -9.90 9.18 -0.03
N ASN A 54 -9.92 10.18 0.86
CA ASN A 54 -10.78 11.35 0.69
C ASN A 54 -10.21 12.24 -0.44
N GLN A 55 -10.64 12.00 -1.68
CA GLN A 55 -10.47 12.97 -2.78
C GLN A 55 -11.51 14.10 -2.65
N ASN A 56 -11.34 14.98 -1.66
CA ASN A 56 -12.08 16.24 -1.63
C ASN A 56 -11.33 17.31 -2.43
N ASN A 57 -11.80 17.46 -3.66
CA ASN A 57 -11.65 18.56 -4.60
C ASN A 57 -11.40 19.93 -3.93
N GLN A 58 -10.23 20.54 -4.14
CA GLN A 58 -10.02 21.98 -3.92
C GLN A 58 -9.62 22.65 -5.24
N SER A 59 -10.62 22.92 -6.07
CA SER A 59 -10.58 24.05 -6.99
C SER A 59 -10.44 25.31 -6.14
N LYS A 60 -9.22 25.87 -6.06
CA LYS A 60 -9.00 27.21 -5.51
C LYS A 60 -9.31 28.21 -6.62
N PRO A 61 -10.39 29.01 -6.56
CA PRO A 61 -10.50 30.17 -7.43
C PRO A 61 -9.48 31.21 -6.99
N LEU A 62 -8.65 31.65 -7.93
CA LEU A 62 -8.08 33.00 -7.94
C LEU A 62 -8.81 33.77 -9.05
#